data_AF-A0A8T2K2U8-F1
#
_entry.id   AF-A0A8T2K2U8-F1
#
_cell.length_a   1.000
_cell.length_b   1.000
_cell.length_c   1.000
_cell.angle_alpha   90.00
_cell.angle_beta   90.00
_cell.angle_gamma   90.00
#
_symmetry.space_group_name_H-M   'P 1'
#
loop_
_entity.id
_entity.type
_entity.pdbx_description
1 polymer ?
#
loop_
_entity_poly.entity_id
_entity_poly.type
_entity_poly.pdbx_seq_one_letter_code
_entity_poly.pdbx_strand_id
1 'polypeptide(L)'
;MLRLRCKTREGTQLLQGLTDLSSTGELQDRIAGVTGIPAPLQRIMVGFPPSTLDLTDQKVALKNLPMKSGDTLIVEEDKSKLKTGLPSVSDPVLSDSTVKTQPTIVRRVVPADNSCLFTSIYYVVEGGVYDPAYAPEMRNLIAEIVASDPTSYCEAVLGKSNEEYCTWIRREDTWGGAIEVSILSKFYQCEICVVDTQTVRIDRFGEDAGYTKRVFLIYDGIHYDPLQRQFAEPDMPLMTIFSSSDDGALVQALELADDARKKRQFTDVNQFALRCMVCQKGLTGQSAARDHAKETGHTNFGEV
;
A
#
# COMPACT_ATOMS: atom_id res chain seq x y z
N MET A 1 -15.18 -33.88 -17.83
CA MET A 1 -14.19 -34.20 -16.77
C MET A 1 -13.52 -32.91 -16.37
N LEU A 2 -13.47 -32.63 -15.07
CA LEU A 2 -12.73 -31.52 -14.48
C LEU A 2 -11.24 -31.87 -14.47
N ARG A 3 -10.40 -30.97 -14.99
CA ARG A 3 -8.94 -31.05 -14.86
C ARG A 3 -8.48 -29.98 -13.88
N LEU A 4 -8.16 -30.36 -12.65
CA LEU A 4 -7.74 -29.42 -11.60
C LEU A 4 -6.28 -29.66 -11.22
N ARG A 5 -5.55 -28.60 -10.87
CA ARG A 5 -4.19 -28.70 -10.34
C ARG A 5 -4.24 -28.54 -8.82
N CYS A 6 -3.53 -29.38 -8.09
CA CYS A 6 -3.40 -29.30 -6.64
C CYS A 6 -1.98 -28.83 -6.32
N LYS A 7 -1.83 -27.64 -5.74
CA LYS A 7 -0.56 -27.07 -5.33
C LYS A 7 -0.42 -27.20 -3.81
N THR A 8 0.60 -27.91 -3.36
CA THR A 8 1.02 -27.99 -1.95
C THR A 8 2.41 -27.37 -1.80
N ARG A 9 2.96 -27.36 -0.58
CA ARG A 9 4.35 -26.98 -0.33
C ARG A 9 5.36 -27.84 -1.10
N GLU A 10 5.01 -29.09 -1.40
CA GLU A 10 5.89 -30.09 -2.01
C GLU A 10 5.88 -30.03 -3.55
N GLY A 11 4.94 -29.30 -4.15
CA GLY A 11 4.86 -29.13 -5.59
C GLY A 11 3.41 -29.06 -6.09
N THR A 12 3.25 -29.15 -7.42
CA THR A 12 1.92 -29.15 -8.06
C THR A 12 1.65 -30.50 -8.70
N GLN A 13 0.51 -31.09 -8.39
CA GLN A 13 0.06 -32.39 -8.92
C GLN A 13 -1.28 -32.23 -9.64
N LEU A 14 -1.57 -33.08 -10.62
CA LEU A 14 -2.82 -33.01 -11.38
C LEU A 14 -3.90 -33.90 -10.75
N LEU A 15 -5.06 -33.33 -10.44
CA LEU A 15 -6.25 -34.06 -10.03
C LEU A 15 -7.01 -34.53 -11.27
N GLN A 16 -7.09 -35.84 -11.45
CA GLN A 16 -7.80 -36.51 -12.55
C GLN A 16 -9.00 -37.30 -12.04
N GLY A 17 -9.98 -37.57 -12.91
CA GLY A 17 -11.13 -38.44 -12.59
C GLY A 17 -12.31 -37.76 -11.90
N LEU A 18 -12.28 -36.44 -11.72
CA LEU A 18 -13.42 -35.66 -11.21
C LEU A 18 -14.32 -35.18 -12.35
N THR A 19 -15.61 -35.06 -12.07
CA THR A 19 -16.61 -34.51 -13.01
C THR A 19 -17.42 -33.42 -12.32
N ASP A 20 -18.18 -32.64 -13.09
CA ASP A 20 -18.99 -31.54 -12.56
C ASP A 20 -20.09 -32.03 -11.60
N LEU A 21 -20.43 -33.32 -11.68
CA LEU A 21 -21.38 -34.02 -10.81
C LEU A 21 -20.71 -34.69 -9.60
N SER A 22 -19.38 -34.72 -9.56
CA SER A 22 -18.65 -35.26 -8.42
C SER A 22 -18.97 -34.46 -7.16
N SER A 23 -18.89 -35.10 -6.01
CA SER A 23 -19.17 -34.45 -4.73
C SER A 23 -17.92 -33.78 -4.14
N THR A 24 -18.13 -32.85 -3.20
CA THR A 24 -17.07 -32.27 -2.36
C THR A 24 -16.32 -33.33 -1.56
N GLY A 25 -17.00 -34.40 -1.11
CA GLY A 25 -16.34 -35.55 -0.48
C GLY A 25 -15.39 -36.28 -1.44
N GLU A 26 -15.83 -36.54 -2.66
CA GLU A 26 -14.99 -37.17 -3.70
C GLU A 26 -13.77 -36.29 -4.07
N LEU A 27 -13.91 -34.97 -4.04
CA LEU A 27 -12.79 -34.04 -4.22
C LEU A 27 -11.79 -34.13 -3.05
N GLN A 28 -12.26 -34.16 -1.80
CA GLN A 28 -11.41 -34.29 -0.62
C GLN A 28 -10.66 -35.63 -0.61
N ASP A 29 -11.34 -36.73 -0.95
CA ASP A 29 -10.73 -38.06 -1.07
C ASP A 29 -9.65 -38.08 -2.17
N ARG A 30 -9.93 -37.41 -3.30
CA ARG A 30 -8.96 -37.34 -4.40
C ARG A 30 -7.73 -36.52 -4.03
N ILE A 31 -7.91 -35.42 -3.31
CA ILE A 31 -6.82 -34.62 -2.77
C ILE A 31 -6.01 -35.44 -1.77
N ALA A 32 -6.65 -36.16 -0.85
CA ALA A 32 -5.96 -37.03 0.10
C ALA A 32 -5.12 -38.11 -0.61
N GLY A 33 -5.66 -38.70 -1.68
CA GLY A 33 -4.96 -39.71 -2.46
C GLY A 33 -3.69 -39.21 -3.18
N VAL A 34 -3.62 -37.93 -3.55
CA VAL A 34 -2.44 -37.36 -4.26
C VAL A 34 -1.49 -36.60 -3.34
N THR A 35 -1.98 -35.98 -2.27
CA THR A 35 -1.16 -35.19 -1.33
C THR A 35 -0.80 -35.94 -0.06
N GLY A 36 -1.48 -37.04 0.26
CA GLY A 36 -1.35 -37.72 1.55
C GLY A 36 -2.01 -36.99 2.72
N ILE A 37 -2.62 -35.81 2.51
CA ILE A 37 -3.27 -35.02 3.56
C ILE A 37 -4.71 -35.53 3.76
N PRO A 38 -5.08 -36.09 4.92
CA PRO A 38 -6.44 -36.58 5.18
C PRO A 38 -7.49 -35.47 5.11
N ALA A 39 -8.71 -35.77 4.63
CA ALA A 39 -9.80 -34.80 4.47
C ALA A 39 -10.04 -33.86 5.67
N PRO A 40 -10.00 -34.32 6.95
CA PRO A 40 -10.18 -33.45 8.11
C PRO A 40 -9.09 -32.38 8.27
N LEU A 41 -7.90 -32.62 7.71
CA LEU A 41 -6.74 -31.73 7.79
C LEU A 41 -6.57 -30.90 6.52
N GLN A 42 -7.42 -31.06 5.50
CA GLN A 42 -7.29 -30.30 4.27
C GLN A 42 -7.86 -28.88 4.47
N ARG A 43 -7.02 -27.88 4.19
CA ARG A 43 -7.46 -26.51 3.94
C ARG A 43 -7.26 -26.22 2.45
N ILE A 44 -8.36 -26.11 1.71
CA ILE A 44 -8.36 -25.99 0.25
C ILE A 44 -8.76 -24.57 -0.12
N MET A 45 -7.98 -23.92 -0.99
CA MET A 45 -8.19 -22.56 -1.45
C MET A 45 -8.23 -22.50 -2.98
N VAL A 46 -9.09 -21.65 -3.53
CA VAL A 46 -9.32 -21.52 -4.97
C VAL A 46 -9.38 -20.06 -5.41
N GLY A 47 -9.12 -19.81 -6.70
CA GLY A 47 -9.19 -18.48 -7.30
C GLY A 47 -8.01 -17.57 -6.99
N PHE A 48 -8.06 -16.34 -7.53
CA PHE A 48 -7.15 -15.26 -7.19
C PHE A 48 -7.96 -13.99 -6.91
N PRO A 49 -7.88 -13.41 -5.70
CA PRO A 49 -7.08 -13.88 -4.56
C PRO A 49 -7.57 -15.24 -4.00
N PRO A 50 -6.67 -16.10 -3.47
CA PRO A 50 -7.05 -17.44 -3.02
C PRO A 50 -8.01 -17.38 -1.84
N SER A 51 -9.20 -17.90 -2.05
CA SER A 51 -10.28 -17.92 -1.05
C SER A 51 -10.47 -19.34 -0.53
N THR A 52 -10.65 -19.51 0.78
CA THR A 52 -10.91 -20.83 1.36
C THR A 52 -12.23 -21.37 0.83
N LEU A 53 -12.17 -22.56 0.27
CA LEU A 53 -13.33 -23.25 -0.23
C LEU A 53 -14.04 -23.93 0.94
N ASP A 54 -15.29 -23.57 1.18
CA ASP A 54 -16.12 -24.26 2.16
C ASP A 54 -16.53 -25.63 1.61
N LEU A 55 -16.04 -26.68 2.25
CA LEU A 55 -16.26 -28.09 1.91
C LEU A 55 -16.85 -28.85 3.10
N THR A 56 -17.54 -28.14 4.01
CA THR A 56 -18.15 -28.73 5.21
C THR A 56 -19.30 -29.69 4.86
N ASP A 57 -20.08 -29.39 3.83
CA ASP A 57 -21.08 -30.30 3.28
C ASP A 57 -20.45 -31.17 2.18
N GLN A 58 -20.28 -32.47 2.47
CA GLN A 58 -19.65 -33.47 1.59
C GLN A 58 -20.51 -33.91 0.39
N LYS A 59 -21.77 -33.48 0.31
CA LYS A 59 -22.70 -33.89 -0.77
C LYS A 59 -22.85 -32.84 -1.87
N VAL A 60 -22.26 -31.66 -1.70
CA VAL A 60 -22.36 -30.57 -2.69
C VAL A 60 -21.64 -31.00 -3.99
N ALA A 61 -22.32 -30.83 -5.12
CA ALA A 61 -21.72 -31.11 -6.43
C ALA A 61 -20.69 -30.04 -6.81
N LEU A 62 -19.56 -30.43 -7.40
CA LEU A 62 -18.45 -29.53 -7.73
C LEU A 62 -18.84 -28.38 -8.66
N LYS A 63 -19.85 -28.57 -9.54
CA LYS A 63 -20.38 -27.49 -10.40
C LYS A 63 -20.92 -26.28 -9.63
N ASN A 64 -21.30 -26.46 -8.37
CA ASN A 64 -21.87 -25.41 -7.52
C ASN A 64 -20.80 -24.66 -6.72
N LEU A 65 -19.53 -25.00 -6.91
CA LEU A 65 -18.40 -24.36 -6.25
C LEU A 65 -17.70 -23.37 -7.21
N PRO A 66 -17.05 -22.33 -6.69
CA PRO A 66 -16.32 -21.35 -7.49
C PRO A 66 -14.99 -21.91 -8.03
N MET A 67 -15.05 -23.00 -8.79
CA MET A 67 -13.91 -23.65 -9.43
C MET A 67 -14.25 -24.07 -10.87
N LYS A 68 -13.29 -23.98 -11.77
CA LYS A 68 -13.41 -24.36 -13.19
C LYS A 68 -12.31 -25.32 -13.59
N SER A 69 -12.54 -26.09 -14.65
CA SER A 69 -11.49 -26.92 -15.23
C SER A 69 -10.32 -26.05 -15.71
N GLY A 70 -9.11 -26.37 -15.26
CA GLY A 70 -7.89 -25.60 -15.46
C GLY A 70 -7.40 -24.91 -14.18
N ASP A 71 -8.26 -24.76 -13.17
CA ASP A 71 -7.92 -24.05 -11.95
C ASP A 71 -6.89 -24.78 -11.08
N THR A 72 -6.19 -23.99 -10.27
CA THR A 72 -5.26 -24.50 -9.26
C THR A 72 -5.90 -24.37 -7.89
N LEU A 73 -6.11 -25.50 -7.22
CA LEU A 73 -6.44 -25.59 -5.81
C LEU A 73 -5.14 -25.53 -5.01
N ILE A 74 -5.06 -24.60 -4.05
CA ILE A 74 -3.96 -24.56 -3.08
C ILE A 74 -4.41 -25.38 -1.87
N VAL A 75 -3.63 -26.39 -1.48
CA VAL A 75 -3.97 -27.30 -0.39
C VAL A 75 -2.91 -27.25 0.70
N GLU A 76 -3.34 -26.94 1.90
CA GLU A 76 -2.51 -26.90 3.11
C GLU A 76 -2.98 -27.95 4.13
N GLU A 77 -2.04 -28.48 4.92
CA GLU A 77 -2.33 -29.40 6.02
C GLU A 77 -2.55 -28.60 7.32
N ASP A 78 -3.79 -28.57 7.80
CA ASP A 78 -4.20 -27.90 9.02
C ASP A 78 -4.24 -28.86 10.22
N LYS A 79 -3.10 -29.02 10.89
CA LYS A 79 -2.93 -29.89 12.08
C LYS A 79 -3.68 -29.40 13.31
N SER A 80 -4.27 -28.19 13.29
CA SER A 80 -5.04 -27.67 14.42
C SER A 80 -6.36 -28.42 14.63
N LYS A 81 -6.87 -29.09 13.59
CA LYS A 81 -8.14 -29.85 13.60
C LYS A 81 -8.07 -31.23 14.28
N LEU A 82 -6.89 -31.66 14.76
CA LEU A 82 -6.71 -32.91 15.52
C LEU A 82 -6.96 -32.77 17.03
N LYS A 83 -7.08 -31.54 17.56
CA LYS A 83 -7.08 -31.26 19.02
C LYS A 83 -8.45 -30.87 19.59
N THR A 84 -9.54 -31.43 19.08
CA THR A 84 -10.89 -31.16 19.62
C THR A 84 -11.56 -32.46 20.04
N GLY A 85 -11.48 -32.77 21.33
CA GLY A 85 -12.24 -33.86 21.94
C GLY A 85 -12.31 -33.69 23.46
N LEU A 86 -13.51 -33.33 23.94
CA LEU A 86 -14.08 -33.34 25.32
C LEU A 86 -14.27 -31.96 26.01
N PRO A 87 -15.48 -31.68 26.55
CA PRO A 87 -15.82 -30.39 27.19
C PRO A 87 -15.91 -30.45 28.74
N SER A 88 -15.98 -29.25 29.36
CA SER A 88 -16.46 -28.88 30.73
C SER A 88 -15.36 -28.81 31.84
N VAL A 89 -15.33 -27.91 32.84
CA VAL A 89 -16.22 -26.89 33.46
C VAL A 89 -15.36 -25.76 34.13
N SER A 90 -15.88 -24.53 34.21
CA SER A 90 -15.62 -23.41 35.17
C SER A 90 -14.19 -23.01 35.62
N ASP A 91 -13.72 -21.81 35.25
CA ASP A 91 -13.71 -20.57 36.06
C ASP A 91 -12.94 -19.43 35.33
N PRO A 92 -13.16 -18.14 35.65
CA PRO A 92 -12.72 -17.02 34.83
C PRO A 92 -11.26 -16.68 35.13
N VAL A 93 -10.34 -17.31 34.42
CA VAL A 93 -8.95 -16.85 34.39
C VAL A 93 -8.73 -16.17 33.05
N LEU A 94 -8.48 -14.86 33.14
CA LEU A 94 -8.00 -13.97 32.10
C LEU A 94 -7.00 -14.68 31.18
N SER A 95 -7.48 -15.27 30.09
CA SER A 95 -6.61 -15.83 29.06
C SER A 95 -6.48 -14.78 27.98
N ASP A 96 -5.39 -14.03 28.11
CA ASP A 96 -4.75 -13.22 27.10
C ASP A 96 -5.07 -13.71 25.69
N SER A 97 -5.90 -12.92 25.00
CA SER A 97 -6.21 -13.15 23.60
C SER A 97 -4.95 -12.82 22.82
N THR A 98 -4.10 -13.82 22.58
CA THR A 98 -3.05 -13.72 21.58
C THR A 98 -3.69 -13.73 20.20
N VAL A 99 -4.33 -12.59 19.88
CA VAL A 99 -4.62 -12.15 18.52
C VAL A 99 -3.27 -12.19 17.82
N LYS A 100 -3.05 -13.18 16.95
CA LYS A 100 -1.97 -13.09 15.97
C LYS A 100 -2.32 -11.93 15.05
N THR A 101 -1.88 -10.73 15.43
CA THR A 101 -2.05 -9.51 14.65
C THR A 101 -1.39 -9.75 13.30
N GLN A 102 -2.16 -9.71 12.22
CA GLN A 102 -1.58 -9.79 10.89
C GLN A 102 -0.66 -8.57 10.68
N PRO A 103 0.36 -8.67 9.82
CA PRO A 103 1.22 -7.53 9.53
C PRO A 103 0.39 -6.38 8.93
N THR A 104 0.49 -5.21 9.54
CA THR A 104 -0.31 -4.03 9.17
C THR A 104 0.58 -2.93 8.61
N ILE A 105 0.11 -2.28 7.54
CA ILE A 105 0.69 -1.02 7.08
C ILE A 105 0.25 0.11 8.01
N VAL A 106 1.22 0.86 8.51
CA VAL A 106 1.00 2.00 9.41
C VAL A 106 1.73 3.23 8.90
N ARG A 107 1.18 4.41 9.22
CA ARG A 107 1.82 5.72 9.02
C ARG A 107 2.92 5.93 10.06
N ARG A 108 4.11 6.34 9.63
CA ARG A 108 5.13 6.90 10.50
C ARG A 108 5.16 8.42 10.29
N VAL A 109 4.97 9.19 11.36
CA VAL A 109 4.99 10.66 11.29
C VAL A 109 6.42 11.18 11.17
N VAL A 110 6.67 12.07 10.22
CA VAL A 110 7.89 12.87 10.07
C VAL A 110 7.61 14.34 10.43
N PRO A 111 8.64 15.17 10.65
CA PRO A 111 8.43 16.59 10.96
C PRO A 111 7.62 17.30 9.87
N ALA A 112 6.66 18.13 10.28
CA ALA A 112 5.89 19.00 9.41
C ALA A 112 6.71 20.23 8.99
N ASP A 113 7.80 19.98 8.27
CA ASP A 113 8.62 20.98 7.61
C ASP A 113 8.40 20.95 6.08
N ASN A 114 9.03 21.89 5.39
CA ASN A 114 8.96 22.02 3.94
C ASN A 114 9.68 20.88 3.18
N SER A 115 10.25 19.89 3.90
CA SER A 115 11.03 18.79 3.36
C SER A 115 10.44 17.40 3.63
N CYS A 116 9.22 17.32 4.20
CA CYS A 116 8.54 16.06 4.53
C CYS A 116 8.50 15.04 3.38
N LEU A 117 8.36 15.47 2.11
CA LEU A 117 8.42 14.57 0.95
C LEU A 117 9.77 13.85 0.88
N PHE A 118 10.89 14.58 0.94
CA PHE A 118 12.23 14.03 0.78
C PHE A 118 12.57 13.12 1.96
N THR A 119 12.26 13.54 3.19
CA THR A 119 12.42 12.71 4.38
C THR A 119 11.61 11.42 4.28
N SER A 120 10.37 11.49 3.78
CA SER A 120 9.49 10.32 3.63
C SER A 120 10.01 9.36 2.57
N ILE A 121 10.43 9.86 1.40
CA ILE A 121 11.00 9.03 0.33
C ILE A 121 12.30 8.37 0.81
N TYR A 122 13.22 9.14 1.40
CA TYR A 122 14.46 8.61 1.95
C TYR A 122 14.18 7.49 2.95
N TYR A 123 13.25 7.72 3.88
CA TYR A 123 12.85 6.72 4.86
C TYR A 123 12.44 5.39 4.22
N VAL A 124 11.58 5.42 3.19
CA VAL A 124 11.06 4.18 2.61
C VAL A 124 12.07 3.47 1.71
N VAL A 125 12.88 4.20 0.94
CA VAL A 125 13.86 3.60 0.02
C VAL A 125 15.09 3.06 0.74
N GLU A 126 15.46 3.62 1.90
CA GLU A 126 16.55 3.15 2.74
C GLU A 126 16.12 2.11 3.79
N GLY A 127 14.94 1.50 3.63
CA GLY A 127 14.51 0.39 4.50
C GLY A 127 14.13 0.81 5.92
N GLY A 128 13.66 2.05 6.09
CA GLY A 128 13.21 2.58 7.38
C GLY A 128 14.24 3.38 8.17
N VAL A 129 15.31 3.84 7.51
CA VAL A 129 16.31 4.73 8.10
C VAL A 129 15.76 6.16 8.13
N TYR A 130 15.69 6.76 9.31
CA TYR A 130 15.29 8.15 9.48
C TYR A 130 16.52 9.05 9.53
N ASP A 131 16.73 9.85 8.49
CA ASP A 131 17.76 10.89 8.47
C ASP A 131 17.25 12.14 7.71
N PRO A 132 16.79 13.18 8.43
CA PRO A 132 16.30 14.40 7.79
C PRO A 132 17.42 15.22 7.15
N ALA A 133 18.70 14.93 7.47
CA ALA A 133 19.83 15.64 6.89
C ALA A 133 20.02 15.35 5.40
N TYR A 134 19.34 14.35 4.82
CA TYR A 134 19.42 13.97 3.40
C TYR A 134 18.53 14.78 2.46
N ALA A 135 17.62 15.61 2.98
CA ALA A 135 16.74 16.41 2.13
C ALA A 135 17.51 17.36 1.18
N PRO A 136 18.57 18.08 1.61
CA PRO A 136 19.39 18.89 0.71
C PRO A 136 20.06 18.09 -0.41
N GLU A 137 20.57 16.90 -0.12
CA GLU A 137 21.22 16.00 -1.08
C GLU A 137 20.22 15.53 -2.13
N MET A 138 19.01 15.13 -1.73
CA MET A 138 17.95 14.76 -2.65
C MET A 138 17.51 15.93 -3.53
N ARG A 139 17.39 17.13 -2.97
CA ARG A 139 17.08 18.35 -3.74
C ARG A 139 18.17 18.67 -4.76
N ASN A 140 19.44 18.53 -4.38
CA ASN A 140 20.57 18.72 -5.29
C ASN A 140 20.55 17.69 -6.42
N LEU A 141 20.34 16.41 -6.11
CA LEU A 141 20.18 15.35 -7.10
C LEU A 141 19.06 15.65 -8.10
N ILE A 142 17.89 16.07 -7.61
CA ILE A 142 16.76 16.45 -8.48
C ILE A 142 17.17 17.60 -9.40
N ALA A 143 17.79 18.65 -8.87
CA ALA A 143 18.23 19.79 -9.67
C ALA A 143 19.26 19.38 -10.74
N GLU A 144 20.17 18.45 -10.44
CA GLU A 144 21.12 17.90 -11.41
C GLU A 144 20.41 17.11 -12.52
N ILE A 145 19.44 16.25 -12.16
CA ILE A 145 18.66 15.49 -13.14
C ILE A 145 17.86 16.44 -14.05
N VAL A 146 17.21 17.44 -13.48
CA VAL A 146 16.43 18.44 -14.24
C VAL A 146 17.32 19.24 -15.19
N ALA A 147 18.49 19.67 -14.73
CA ALA A 147 19.45 20.40 -15.56
C ALA A 147 20.05 19.53 -16.69
N SER A 148 20.15 18.21 -16.47
CA SER A 148 20.73 17.29 -17.45
C SER A 148 19.82 17.00 -18.65
N ASP A 149 18.50 17.20 -18.52
CA ASP A 149 17.53 17.01 -19.60
C ASP A 149 16.52 18.17 -19.71
N PRO A 150 16.94 19.35 -20.20
CA PRO A 150 16.05 20.51 -20.34
C PRO A 150 14.92 20.31 -21.34
N THR A 151 15.02 19.29 -22.21
CA THR A 151 13.98 18.98 -23.19
C THR A 151 12.80 18.31 -22.51
N SER A 152 13.05 17.27 -21.69
CA SER A 152 12.00 16.61 -20.91
C SER A 152 11.51 17.50 -19.76
N TYR A 153 12.41 18.23 -19.12
CA TYR A 153 12.09 19.15 -18.02
C TYR A 153 12.04 20.60 -18.52
N CYS A 154 11.12 20.85 -19.46
CA CYS A 154 10.86 22.17 -20.00
C CYS A 154 9.87 22.96 -19.14
N GLU A 155 9.70 24.25 -19.45
CA GLU A 155 8.82 25.15 -18.70
C GLU A 155 7.36 24.69 -18.63
N ALA A 156 6.87 23.99 -19.67
CA ALA A 156 5.53 23.42 -19.66
C ALA A 156 5.34 22.33 -18.58
N VAL A 157 6.39 21.58 -18.26
CA VAL A 157 6.38 20.55 -17.22
C VAL A 157 6.63 21.16 -15.84
N LEU A 158 7.60 22.08 -15.75
CA LEU A 158 8.09 22.63 -14.48
C LEU A 158 7.26 23.83 -13.97
N GLY A 159 6.47 24.47 -14.84
CA GLY A 159 5.76 25.71 -14.54
C GLY A 159 6.66 26.94 -14.34
N LYS A 160 7.97 26.80 -14.65
CA LYS A 160 9.04 27.80 -14.54
C LYS A 160 10.14 27.43 -15.54
N SER A 161 11.08 28.35 -15.82
CA SER A 161 12.27 27.98 -16.60
C SER A 161 13.06 26.87 -15.90
N ASN A 162 13.77 26.03 -16.68
CA ASN A 162 14.57 24.92 -16.14
C ASN A 162 15.59 25.39 -15.09
N GLU A 163 16.30 26.49 -15.38
CA GLU A 163 17.27 27.11 -14.47
C GLU A 163 16.63 27.64 -13.18
N GLU A 164 15.50 28.36 -13.30
CA GLU A 164 14.76 28.87 -12.14
C GLU A 164 14.27 27.73 -11.25
N TYR A 165 13.75 26.66 -11.87
CA TYR A 165 13.29 25.49 -11.14
C TYR A 165 14.44 24.79 -10.39
N CYS A 166 15.61 24.63 -11.03
CA CYS A 166 16.80 24.05 -10.39
C CYS A 166 17.28 24.86 -9.18
N THR A 167 17.14 26.18 -9.26
CA THR A 167 17.44 27.07 -8.12
C THR A 167 16.37 26.96 -7.04
N TRP A 168 15.10 26.90 -7.44
CA TRP A 168 13.95 26.82 -6.54
C TRP A 168 13.91 25.52 -5.73
N ILE A 169 14.14 24.36 -6.35
CA ILE A 169 14.02 23.06 -5.66
C ILE A 169 15.12 22.83 -4.61
N ARG A 170 16.29 23.49 -4.76
CA ARG A 170 17.40 23.44 -3.80
C ARG A 170 17.13 24.19 -2.49
N ARG A 171 16.15 25.08 -2.47
CA ARG A 171 15.82 25.83 -1.25
C ARG A 171 15.13 24.92 -0.23
N GLU A 172 15.43 25.11 1.04
CA GLU A 172 14.81 24.34 2.13
C GLU A 172 13.34 24.72 2.40
N ASP A 173 12.90 25.89 1.90
CA ASP A 173 11.56 26.44 2.14
C ASP A 173 10.56 26.13 1.01
N THR A 174 10.93 25.29 0.06
CA THR A 174 10.07 24.90 -1.08
C THR A 174 9.57 23.48 -0.91
N TRP A 175 8.30 23.26 -1.26
CA TRP A 175 7.69 21.94 -1.15
C TRP A 175 7.98 21.10 -2.38
N GLY A 176 8.28 19.83 -2.15
CA GLY A 176 8.30 18.85 -3.23
C GLY A 176 6.88 18.38 -3.59
N GLY A 177 6.72 17.76 -4.76
CA GLY A 177 5.47 17.22 -5.29
C GLY A 177 5.67 16.13 -6.35
N ALA A 178 4.73 16.03 -7.28
CA ALA A 178 4.64 14.93 -8.25
C ALA A 178 5.84 14.84 -9.21
N ILE A 179 6.43 15.98 -9.61
CA ILE A 179 7.61 16.01 -10.49
C ILE A 179 8.79 15.32 -9.79
N GLU A 180 9.05 15.68 -8.53
CA GLU A 180 10.13 15.12 -7.71
C GLU A 180 9.89 13.64 -7.43
N VAL A 181 8.66 13.23 -7.13
CA VAL A 181 8.32 11.81 -6.94
C VAL A 181 8.62 11.00 -8.21
N SER A 182 8.24 11.52 -9.39
CA SER A 182 8.55 10.90 -10.67
C SER A 182 10.06 10.78 -10.92
N ILE A 183 10.83 11.83 -10.62
CA ILE A 183 12.29 11.83 -10.76
C ILE A 183 12.92 10.78 -9.85
N LEU A 184 12.52 10.77 -8.57
CA LEU A 184 13.07 9.87 -7.56
C LEU A 184 12.67 8.42 -7.81
N SER A 185 11.45 8.16 -8.30
CA SER A 185 11.03 6.82 -8.73
C SER A 185 11.95 6.27 -9.82
N LYS A 186 12.30 7.10 -10.81
CA LYS A 186 13.25 6.72 -11.87
C LYS A 186 14.66 6.50 -11.33
N PHE A 187 15.14 7.39 -10.47
CA PHE A 187 16.48 7.31 -9.88
C PHE A 187 16.66 6.03 -9.04
N TYR A 188 15.72 5.74 -8.15
CA TYR A 188 15.76 4.55 -7.30
C TYR A 188 15.32 3.26 -8.01
N GLN A 189 14.83 3.34 -9.24
CA GLN A 189 14.22 2.24 -9.98
C GLN A 189 13.16 1.50 -9.15
N CYS A 190 12.29 2.28 -8.52
CA CYS A 190 11.32 1.82 -7.56
C CYS A 190 9.98 2.52 -7.81
N GLU A 191 8.90 1.77 -7.80
CA GLU A 191 7.57 2.35 -7.90
C GLU A 191 7.23 3.09 -6.60
N ILE A 192 6.84 4.36 -6.69
CA ILE A 192 6.43 5.14 -5.52
C ILE A 192 4.91 5.31 -5.57
N CYS A 193 4.21 4.74 -4.60
CA CYS A 193 2.77 4.82 -4.48
C CYS A 193 2.39 5.89 -3.45
N VAL A 194 1.80 6.99 -3.91
CA VAL A 194 1.32 8.07 -3.04
C VAL A 194 -0.17 7.87 -2.80
N VAL A 195 -0.53 7.61 -1.55
CA VAL A 195 -1.91 7.40 -1.12
C VAL A 195 -2.50 8.73 -0.66
N ASP A 196 -3.45 9.26 -1.42
CA ASP A 196 -4.09 10.54 -1.15
C ASP A 196 -5.29 10.32 -0.19
N THR A 197 -5.21 10.88 1.02
CA THR A 197 -6.25 10.69 2.04
C THR A 197 -7.54 11.44 1.73
N GLN A 198 -7.46 12.58 1.04
CA GLN A 198 -8.63 13.37 0.69
C GLN A 198 -9.54 12.60 -0.28
N THR A 199 -8.94 11.97 -1.28
CA THR A 199 -9.66 11.31 -2.38
C THR A 199 -9.72 9.79 -2.28
N VAL A 200 -8.90 9.17 -1.42
CA VAL A 200 -8.78 7.72 -1.27
C VAL A 200 -8.44 7.06 -2.61
N ARG A 201 -7.39 7.59 -3.24
CA ARG A 201 -6.78 7.02 -4.45
C ARG A 201 -5.29 6.81 -4.23
N ILE A 202 -4.68 5.99 -5.07
CA ILE A 202 -3.23 5.82 -5.12
C ILE A 202 -2.72 6.37 -6.45
N ASP A 203 -1.87 7.38 -6.39
CA ASP A 203 -1.11 7.88 -7.52
C ASP A 203 0.20 7.05 -7.61
N ARG A 204 0.35 6.25 -8.68
CA ARG A 204 1.44 5.27 -8.85
C ARG A 204 2.50 5.81 -9.81
N PHE A 205 3.65 6.17 -9.30
CA PHE A 205 4.78 6.68 -10.09
C PHE A 205 5.70 5.51 -10.49
N GLY A 206 5.91 5.31 -11.79
CA GLY A 206 6.71 4.21 -12.32
C GLY A 206 5.97 2.88 -12.49
N GLU A 207 4.64 2.89 -12.50
CA GLU A 207 3.79 1.68 -12.65
C GLU A 207 4.11 0.88 -13.93
N ASP A 208 4.41 1.56 -15.03
CA ASP A 208 4.69 0.98 -16.34
C ASP A 208 6.18 0.72 -16.61
N ALA A 209 7.05 1.08 -15.67
CA ALA A 209 8.51 0.99 -15.83
C ALA A 209 9.07 -0.42 -15.57
N GLY A 210 8.24 -1.38 -15.15
CA GLY A 210 8.67 -2.76 -14.89
C GLY A 210 9.54 -2.93 -13.64
N TYR A 211 9.48 -1.99 -12.69
CA TYR A 211 10.18 -2.11 -11.42
C TYR A 211 9.67 -3.31 -10.60
N THR A 212 10.56 -3.96 -9.86
CA THR A 212 10.25 -5.12 -9.02
C THR A 212 9.92 -4.74 -7.58
N LYS A 213 10.19 -3.49 -7.21
CA LYS A 213 10.02 -2.94 -5.87
C LYS A 213 9.05 -1.77 -5.89
N ARG A 214 8.32 -1.62 -4.79
CA ARG A 214 7.38 -0.54 -4.51
C ARG A 214 7.59 0.01 -3.11
N VAL A 215 7.38 1.30 -2.94
CA VAL A 215 7.29 1.97 -1.63
C VAL A 215 6.00 2.78 -1.54
N PHE A 216 5.61 3.15 -0.32
CA PHE A 216 4.34 3.83 -0.07
C PHE A 216 4.52 5.09 0.76
N LEU A 217 3.86 6.16 0.32
CA LEU A 217 3.68 7.40 1.06
C LEU A 217 2.20 7.63 1.29
N ILE A 218 1.83 8.37 2.33
CA ILE A 218 0.49 8.91 2.52
C ILE A 218 0.56 10.44 2.45
N TYR A 219 -0.39 11.05 1.75
CA TYR A 219 -0.44 12.49 1.50
C TYR A 219 -1.80 13.03 1.89
N ASP A 220 -1.80 14.13 2.66
CA ASP A 220 -3.00 14.70 3.25
C ASP A 220 -3.45 16.04 2.65
N GLY A 221 -2.83 16.44 1.53
CA GLY A 221 -3.07 17.72 0.88
C GLY A 221 -1.98 18.76 1.14
N ILE A 222 -1.22 18.63 2.23
CA ILE A 222 -0.10 19.54 2.53
C ILE A 222 1.15 18.81 3.07
N HIS A 223 1.02 17.57 3.54
CA HIS A 223 2.08 16.84 4.20
C HIS A 223 2.19 15.40 3.70
N TYR A 224 3.43 14.92 3.59
CA TYR A 224 3.76 13.55 3.24
C TYR A 224 4.32 12.81 4.45
N ASP A 225 3.88 11.57 4.63
CA ASP A 225 4.47 10.64 5.58
C ASP A 225 4.78 9.28 4.93
N PRO A 226 5.85 8.59 5.36
CA PRO A 226 6.14 7.24 4.91
C PRO A 226 5.18 6.22 5.51
N LEU A 227 4.83 5.21 4.71
CA LEU A 227 4.12 4.02 5.18
C LEU A 227 5.09 2.84 5.34
N GLN A 228 4.87 2.06 6.38
CA GLN A 228 5.68 0.88 6.71
C GLN A 228 4.79 -0.27 7.16
N ARG A 229 5.17 -1.49 6.81
CA ARG A 229 4.56 -2.72 7.34
C ARG A 229 5.23 -3.08 8.67
N GLN A 230 4.43 -3.16 9.72
CA GLN A 230 4.83 -3.66 11.02
C GLN A 230 4.32 -5.10 11.20
N PHE A 231 5.10 -5.89 11.91
CA PHE A 231 4.79 -7.27 12.25
C PHE A 231 4.46 -7.36 13.74
N ALA A 232 3.65 -8.35 14.12
CA ALA A 232 3.28 -8.57 15.52
C ALA A 232 4.47 -9.02 16.36
N GLU A 233 5.39 -9.77 15.73
CA GLU A 233 6.60 -10.27 16.36
C GLU A 233 7.60 -9.11 16.59
N PRO A 234 7.98 -8.81 17.85
CA PRO A 234 8.84 -7.67 18.17
C PRO A 234 10.22 -7.71 17.49
N ASP A 235 10.71 -8.91 17.20
CA ASP A 235 12.04 -9.13 16.62
C ASP A 235 12.04 -9.10 15.08
N MET A 236 10.87 -9.02 14.45
CA MET A 236 10.81 -8.91 13.00
C MET A 236 10.99 -7.44 12.58
N PRO A 237 11.96 -7.12 11.71
CA PRO A 237 12.17 -5.75 11.28
C PRO A 237 10.95 -5.26 10.48
N LEU A 238 10.62 -3.98 10.67
CA LEU A 238 9.63 -3.30 9.83
C LEU A 238 10.07 -3.35 8.36
N MET A 239 9.10 -3.20 7.45
CA MET A 239 9.33 -3.28 6.02
C MET A 239 8.73 -2.06 5.33
N THR A 240 9.55 -1.31 4.60
CA THR A 240 9.12 -0.14 3.81
C THR A 240 9.14 -0.38 2.31
N ILE A 241 9.87 -1.41 1.87
CA ILE A 241 10.02 -1.79 0.46
C ILE A 241 9.24 -3.08 0.23
N PHE A 242 8.32 -3.04 -0.72
CA PHE A 242 7.39 -4.12 -1.07
C PHE A 242 7.71 -4.67 -2.46
N SER A 243 7.23 -5.88 -2.76
CA SER A 243 7.17 -6.34 -4.15
C SER A 243 6.19 -5.47 -4.92
N SER A 244 6.49 -5.10 -6.16
CA SER A 244 5.53 -4.40 -7.02
C SER A 244 4.27 -5.24 -7.35
N SER A 245 4.34 -6.55 -7.11
CA SER A 245 3.20 -7.48 -7.20
C SER A 245 2.45 -7.71 -5.87
N ASP A 246 2.81 -7.01 -4.79
CA ASP A 246 2.09 -7.09 -3.51
C ASP A 246 0.84 -6.20 -3.54
N ASP A 247 -0.23 -6.70 -4.17
CA ASP A 247 -1.53 -6.00 -4.22
C ASP A 247 -2.18 -5.90 -2.83
N GLY A 248 -1.84 -6.79 -1.89
CA GLY A 248 -2.30 -6.71 -0.51
C GLY A 248 -1.82 -5.45 0.19
N ALA A 249 -0.61 -4.97 -0.14
CA ALA A 249 -0.10 -3.70 0.35
C ALA A 249 -0.91 -2.50 -0.19
N LEU A 250 -1.34 -2.52 -1.46
CA LEU A 250 -2.20 -1.47 -2.02
C LEU A 250 -3.54 -1.37 -1.27
N VAL A 251 -4.16 -2.53 -0.98
CA VAL A 251 -5.43 -2.60 -0.26
C VAL A 251 -5.30 -2.01 1.15
N GLN A 252 -4.31 -2.45 1.92
CA GLN A 252 -4.09 -1.93 3.29
C GLN A 252 -3.78 -0.43 3.29
N ALA A 253 -3.05 0.05 2.28
CA ALA A 253 -2.75 1.48 2.14
C ALA A 253 -4.03 2.31 1.85
N LEU A 254 -4.92 1.80 0.99
CA LEU A 254 -6.23 2.42 0.73
C LEU A 254 -7.14 2.40 1.97
N GLU A 255 -7.15 1.29 2.73
CA GLU A 255 -7.90 1.19 3.99
C GLU A 255 -7.43 2.24 5.00
N LEU A 256 -6.11 2.42 5.13
CA LEU A 256 -5.52 3.44 5.99
C LEU A 256 -5.95 4.86 5.57
N ALA A 257 -5.95 5.15 4.26
CA ALA A 257 -6.41 6.44 3.74
C ALA A 257 -7.91 6.66 3.92
N ASP A 258 -8.75 5.65 3.73
CA ASP A 258 -10.19 5.75 3.96
C ASP A 258 -10.50 6.02 5.45
N ASP A 259 -9.79 5.37 6.36
CA ASP A 259 -9.90 5.63 7.80
C ASP A 259 -9.42 7.04 8.19
N ALA A 260 -8.32 7.51 7.60
CA ALA A 260 -7.86 8.89 7.77
C ALA A 260 -8.89 9.90 7.24
N ARG A 261 -9.50 9.64 6.08
CA ARG A 261 -10.55 10.47 5.50
C ARG A 261 -11.78 10.55 6.39
N LYS A 262 -12.27 9.41 6.89
CA LYS A 262 -13.42 9.36 7.83
C LYS A 262 -13.15 10.19 9.09
N LYS A 263 -11.90 10.23 9.55
CA LYS A 263 -11.43 11.05 10.67
C LYS A 263 -11.10 12.50 10.29
N ARG A 264 -11.28 12.89 9.02
CA ARG A 264 -10.94 14.21 8.47
C ARG A 264 -9.48 14.61 8.69
N GLN A 265 -8.57 13.64 8.59
CA GLN A 265 -7.12 13.85 8.67
C GLN A 265 -6.56 14.22 7.29
N PHE A 266 -7.04 15.34 6.76
CA PHE A 266 -6.62 15.93 5.49
C PHE A 266 -6.93 17.42 5.44
N THR A 267 -6.19 18.16 4.64
CA THR A 267 -6.40 19.59 4.35
C THR A 267 -6.87 19.74 2.92
N ASP A 268 -8.12 20.18 2.74
CA ASP A 268 -8.64 20.49 1.40
C ASP A 268 -8.09 21.84 0.93
N VAL A 269 -6.97 21.80 0.21
CA VAL A 269 -6.32 23.01 -0.33
C VAL A 269 -7.20 23.79 -1.33
N ASN A 270 -8.32 23.24 -1.80
CA ASN A 270 -9.24 23.96 -2.67
C ASN A 270 -10.34 24.69 -1.90
N GLN A 271 -10.69 24.23 -0.69
CA GLN A 271 -11.83 24.76 0.06
C GLN A 271 -11.49 25.28 1.46
N PHE A 272 -10.26 25.13 1.93
CA PHE A 272 -9.86 25.61 3.25
C PHE A 272 -10.04 27.13 3.38
N ALA A 273 -10.57 27.55 4.54
CA ALA A 273 -10.76 28.95 4.86
C ALA A 273 -9.42 29.52 5.32
N LEU A 274 -9.00 30.59 4.65
CA LEU A 274 -7.77 31.30 4.93
C LEU A 274 -8.08 32.73 5.35
N ARG A 275 -7.18 33.31 6.14
CA ARG A 275 -7.14 34.74 6.44
C ARG A 275 -5.75 35.26 6.12
N CYS A 276 -5.69 36.31 5.30
CA CYS A 276 -4.45 37.05 5.14
C CYS A 276 -4.11 37.77 6.45
N MET A 277 -2.98 37.48 7.06
CA MET A 277 -2.59 38.04 8.36
C MET A 277 -2.12 39.49 8.26
N VAL A 278 -1.89 40.01 7.05
CA VAL A 278 -1.50 41.41 6.80
C VAL A 278 -2.72 42.32 6.69
N CYS A 279 -3.71 41.95 5.89
CA CYS A 279 -4.89 42.79 5.59
C CYS A 279 -6.22 42.23 6.11
N GLN A 280 -6.19 41.08 6.79
CA GLN A 280 -7.35 40.41 7.42
C GLN A 280 -8.45 39.94 6.44
N LYS A 281 -8.20 39.97 5.13
CA LYS A 281 -9.15 39.46 4.12
C LYS A 281 -9.31 37.94 4.27
N GLY A 282 -10.57 37.50 4.33
CA GLY A 282 -10.94 36.09 4.24
C GLY A 282 -10.80 35.58 2.80
N LEU A 283 -10.24 34.39 2.65
CA LEU A 283 -9.91 33.76 1.38
C LEU A 283 -10.36 32.30 1.46
N THR A 284 -10.70 31.70 0.32
CA THR A 284 -11.13 30.30 0.26
C THR A 284 -10.28 29.58 -0.77
N GLY A 285 -9.53 28.59 -0.31
CA GLY A 285 -8.64 27.78 -1.14
C GLY A 285 -7.35 28.48 -1.57
N GLN A 286 -6.44 27.67 -2.10
CA GLN A 286 -5.10 28.08 -2.52
C GLN A 286 -5.13 29.05 -3.70
N SER A 287 -6.08 28.90 -4.63
CA SER A 287 -6.20 29.81 -5.78
C SER A 287 -6.45 31.24 -5.31
N ALA A 288 -7.42 31.45 -4.41
CA ALA A 288 -7.73 32.77 -3.89
C ALA A 288 -6.54 33.37 -3.11
N ALA A 289 -5.80 32.55 -2.37
CA ALA A 289 -4.58 32.99 -1.68
C ALA A 289 -3.46 33.39 -2.64
N ARG A 290 -3.25 32.63 -3.72
CA ARG A 290 -2.25 32.93 -4.75
C ARG A 290 -2.57 34.22 -5.50
N ASP A 291 -3.83 34.37 -5.91
CA ASP A 291 -4.28 35.57 -6.63
C ASP A 291 -4.16 36.81 -5.73
N HIS A 292 -4.54 36.68 -4.45
CA HIS A 292 -4.35 37.72 -3.44
C HIS A 292 -2.87 38.09 -3.25
N ALA A 293 -1.98 37.10 -3.12
CA ALA A 293 -0.55 37.35 -2.98
C ALA A 293 0.04 38.06 -4.22
N LYS A 294 -0.42 37.69 -5.41
CA LYS A 294 0.00 38.32 -6.67
C LYS A 294 -0.46 39.77 -6.78
N GLU A 295 -1.69 40.07 -6.35
CA GLU A 295 -2.26 41.41 -6.42
C GLU A 295 -1.70 42.36 -5.35
N THR A 296 -1.45 41.87 -4.13
CA THR A 296 -1.12 42.72 -2.98
C THR A 296 0.31 42.55 -2.46
N GLY A 297 1.04 41.53 -2.91
CA GLY A 297 2.34 41.14 -2.36
C GLY A 297 2.27 40.49 -0.97
N HIS A 298 1.08 40.15 -0.46
CA HIS A 298 0.94 39.54 0.86
C HIS A 298 1.10 38.02 0.80
N THR A 299 2.05 37.46 1.57
CA THR A 299 2.33 36.01 1.58
C THR A 299 2.08 35.33 2.93
N ASN A 300 1.64 36.09 3.95
CA ASN A 300 1.34 35.55 5.28
C ASN A 300 -0.16 35.23 5.43
N PHE A 301 -0.50 33.94 5.44
CA PHE A 301 -1.87 33.44 5.55
C PHE A 301 -1.99 32.48 6.75
N GLY A 302 -3.11 32.54 7.47
CA GLY A 302 -3.48 31.58 8.51
C GLY A 302 -4.80 30.90 8.17
N GLU A 303 -4.92 29.60 8.46
CA GLU A 303 -6.18 28.86 8.35
C GLU A 303 -7.17 29.31 9.45
N VAL A 304 -8.48 29.29 9.15
CA VAL A 304 -9.56 29.83 10.02
C VAL A 304 -10.60 28.77 10.32
#